data_AF-A0A644V8L0-F1
#
_entry.id   AF-A0A644V8L0-F1
#
_cell.length_a   1.000
_cell.length_b   1.000
_cell.length_c   1.000
_cell.angle_alpha   90.00
_cell.angle_beta   90.00
_cell.angle_gamma   90.00
#
_symmetry.space_group_name_H-M   'P 1'
#
loop_
_entity.id
_entity.type
_entity.pdbx_description
1 polymer ?
#
loop_
_entity_poly.entity_id
_entity_poly.type
_entity_poly.pdbx_seq_one_letter_code
_entity_poly.pdbx_strand_id
1 'polypeptide(L)'
;MQEIDALIEDNTELSLEMVECDIRNKQAHEDLVHYNEYQTFKYLHPFTKRDKIYNEQKTELLLLKKNNPESFIKESANVLQNIRRIESNIRSKKYKSDEELQSWTQNLTRANIRKEIITEIITE
;
A
#
# COMPACT_ATOMS: atom_id res chain seq x y z
N MET A 1 32.46 -2.10 -19.05
CA MET A 1 32.66 -2.04 -17.59
C MET A 1 33.20 -0.67 -17.20
N GLN A 2 34.39 -0.28 -17.67
CA GLN A 2 35.01 1.03 -17.35
C GLN A 2 34.14 2.28 -17.61
N GLU A 3 33.31 2.29 -18.66
CA GLU A 3 32.43 3.43 -18.95
C GLU A 3 31.24 3.55 -17.97
N ILE A 4 30.74 2.42 -17.47
CA ILE A 4 29.65 2.39 -16.48
C ILE A 4 30.19 2.80 -15.11
N ASP A 5 31.37 2.30 -14.75
CA ASP A 5 32.03 2.62 -13.49
C ASP A 5 32.36 4.13 -13.40
N ALA A 6 32.83 4.74 -14.49
CA ALA A 6 33.07 6.19 -14.57
C ALA A 6 31.78 7.02 -14.48
N LEU A 7 30.69 6.58 -15.12
CA LEU A 7 29.38 7.23 -15.04
C LEU A 7 28.77 7.17 -13.62
N ILE A 8 29.01 6.07 -12.90
CA ILE A 8 28.56 5.82 -11.52
C ILE A 8 29.32 6.70 -10.52
N GLU A 9 30.64 6.89 -10.72
CA GLU A 9 31.47 7.76 -9.87
C GLU A 9 31.10 9.24 -10.03
N ASP A 10 30.78 9.68 -11.25
CA ASP A 10 30.39 11.07 -11.53
C ASP A 10 28.93 11.38 -11.16
N ASN A 11 28.05 10.37 -11.04
CA ASN A 11 26.61 10.56 -10.81
C ASN A 11 26.06 9.61 -9.72
N THR A 12 26.36 9.93 -8.45
CA THR A 12 25.91 9.16 -7.27
C THR A 12 24.39 8.93 -7.22
N GLU A 13 23.58 9.86 -7.73
CA GLU A 13 22.11 9.74 -7.75
C GLU A 13 21.64 8.64 -8.72
N LEU A 14 22.24 8.54 -9.92
CA LEU A 14 21.92 7.49 -10.90
C LEU A 14 22.27 6.10 -10.36
N SER A 15 23.38 6.02 -9.61
CA SER A 15 23.82 4.79 -8.95
C SER A 15 22.81 4.30 -7.90
N LEU A 16 22.20 5.22 -7.13
CA LEU A 16 21.13 4.87 -6.20
C LEU A 16 19.88 4.39 -6.93
N GLU A 17 19.48 5.06 -8.01
CA GLU A 17 18.33 4.67 -8.82
C GLU A 17 18.52 3.27 -9.44
N MET A 18 19.72 2.97 -9.94
CA MET A 18 20.06 1.64 -10.46
C MET A 18 19.92 0.55 -9.39
N VAL A 19 20.38 0.80 -8.17
CA VAL A 19 20.23 -0.13 -7.04
C VAL A 19 18.75 -0.35 -6.69
N GLU A 20 17.95 0.71 -6.65
CA GLU A 20 16.51 0.59 -6.41
C GLU A 20 15.80 -0.22 -7.51
N CYS A 21 16.17 0.00 -8.77
CA CYS A 21 15.64 -0.77 -9.90
C CYS A 21 16.01 -2.26 -9.80
N ASP A 22 17.25 -2.57 -9.43
CA ASP A 22 17.69 -3.96 -9.22
C ASP A 22 16.91 -4.63 -8.06
N ILE A 23 16.70 -3.93 -6.94
CA ILE A 23 15.89 -4.43 -5.83
C ILE A 23 14.45 -4.73 -6.29
N ARG A 24 13.82 -3.82 -7.05
CA ARG A 24 12.46 -4.00 -7.56
C ARG A 24 12.38 -5.18 -8.53
N ASN A 25 13.36 -5.34 -9.42
CA ASN A 25 13.44 -6.47 -10.35
C ASN A 25 13.54 -7.80 -9.60
N LYS A 26 14.37 -7.88 -8.56
CA LYS A 26 14.48 -9.07 -7.70
C LYS A 26 13.16 -9.40 -7.01
N GLN A 27 12.47 -8.40 -6.47
CA GLN A 27 11.14 -8.58 -5.85
C GLN A 27 10.10 -9.11 -6.85
N ALA A 28 10.06 -8.53 -8.06
CA ALA A 28 9.15 -8.98 -9.10
C ALA A 28 9.46 -10.41 -9.55
N HIS A 29 10.75 -10.75 -9.71
CA HIS A 29 11.17 -12.11 -10.04
C HIS A 29 10.75 -13.11 -8.97
N GLU A 30 10.96 -12.81 -7.69
CA GLU A 30 10.56 -13.67 -6.58
C GLU A 30 9.04 -13.89 -6.52
N ASP A 31 8.25 -12.83 -6.76
CA ASP A 31 6.80 -12.90 -6.85
C ASP A 31 6.35 -13.84 -8.00
N LEU A 32 6.99 -13.77 -9.16
CA LEU A 32 6.68 -14.62 -10.32
C LEU A 32 7.08 -16.08 -10.11
N VAL A 33 8.26 -16.33 -9.50
CA VAL A 33 8.70 -17.68 -9.14
C VAL A 33 7.70 -18.31 -8.17
N HIS A 34 7.31 -17.58 -7.12
CA HIS A 34 6.33 -18.07 -6.16
C HIS A 34 4.97 -18.34 -6.80
N TYR A 35 4.53 -17.49 -7.73
CA TYR A 35 3.27 -17.74 -8.46
C TYR A 35 3.35 -19.00 -9.31
N ASN A 36 4.46 -19.24 -10.01
CA ASN A 36 4.64 -20.46 -10.79
C ASN A 36 4.55 -21.72 -9.91
N GLU A 37 5.12 -21.68 -8.70
CA GLU A 37 5.17 -22.82 -7.78
C GLU A 37 3.86 -23.04 -7.00
N TYR A 38 3.25 -21.95 -6.50
CA TYR A 38 2.13 -22.02 -5.54
C TYR A 38 0.83 -21.40 -6.05
N GLN A 39 0.80 -20.88 -7.28
CA GLN A 39 -0.33 -20.18 -7.89
C GLN A 39 -0.85 -18.98 -7.06
N THR A 40 0.04 -18.40 -6.25
CA THR A 40 -0.24 -17.24 -5.38
C THR A 40 0.93 -16.26 -5.42
N PHE A 41 0.67 -14.96 -5.28
CA PHE A 41 1.71 -13.94 -5.20
C PHE A 41 2.14 -13.69 -3.75
N LYS A 42 3.42 -13.37 -3.49
CA LYS A 42 3.86 -12.89 -2.17
C LYS A 42 3.56 -11.40 -1.97
N TYR A 43 3.38 -10.66 -3.07
CA TYR A 43 3.13 -9.22 -3.13
C TYR A 43 4.29 -8.41 -2.55
N LEU A 44 5.53 -8.83 -2.86
CA LEU A 44 6.74 -8.15 -2.41
C LEU A 44 6.94 -6.83 -3.17
N HIS A 45 6.57 -6.81 -4.45
CA HIS A 45 6.76 -5.65 -5.31
C HIS A 45 5.86 -4.47 -4.90
N PRO A 46 6.36 -3.20 -4.85
CA PRO A 46 5.59 -2.03 -4.44
C PRO A 46 4.25 -1.86 -5.17
N PHE A 47 4.19 -2.16 -6.47
CA PHE A 47 2.94 -2.07 -7.24
C PHE A 47 1.89 -3.08 -6.78
N THR A 48 2.32 -4.28 -6.40
CA THR A 48 1.41 -5.36 -5.98
C THR A 48 0.95 -5.22 -4.53
N LYS A 49 1.69 -4.46 -3.69
CA LYS A 49 1.31 -4.23 -2.28
C LYS A 49 -0.03 -3.52 -2.13
N ARG A 50 -0.32 -2.53 -3.00
CA ARG A 50 -1.62 -1.84 -3.00
C ARG A 50 -2.73 -2.83 -3.34
N ASP A 51 -2.54 -3.62 -4.39
CA ASP A 51 -3.54 -4.58 -4.86
C ASP A 51 -3.83 -5.66 -3.83
N LYS A 52 -2.81 -6.12 -3.09
CA LYS A 52 -3.01 -7.02 -1.94
C LYS A 52 -3.96 -6.42 -0.92
N ILE A 53 -3.65 -5.22 -0.43
CA ILE A 53 -4.46 -4.52 0.58
C ILE A 53 -5.88 -4.30 0.06
N TYR A 54 -6.00 -3.90 -1.20
CA TYR A 54 -7.30 -3.68 -1.83
C TYR A 54 -8.13 -4.97 -1.88
N ASN A 55 -7.57 -6.07 -2.38
CA ASN A 55 -8.29 -7.34 -2.53
C ASN A 55 -8.66 -7.98 -1.18
N GLU A 56 -7.78 -7.88 -0.18
CA GLU A 56 -8.06 -8.32 1.19
C GLU A 56 -9.24 -7.53 1.78
N GLN A 57 -9.19 -6.20 1.71
CA GLN A 57 -10.26 -5.34 2.23
C GLN A 57 -11.57 -5.51 1.45
N LYS A 58 -11.52 -5.70 0.12
CA LYS A 58 -12.71 -5.93 -0.71
C LYS A 58 -13.42 -7.21 -0.34
N THR A 59 -12.67 -8.30 -0.17
CA THR A 59 -13.22 -9.58 0.29
C THR A 59 -13.89 -9.43 1.66
N GLU A 60 -13.21 -8.79 2.61
CA GLU A 60 -13.74 -8.53 3.95
C GLU A 60 -15.03 -7.72 3.92
N LEU A 61 -15.06 -6.62 3.16
CA LEU A 61 -16.21 -5.72 3.07
C LEU A 61 -17.41 -6.34 2.33
N LEU A 62 -17.17 -7.15 1.30
CA LEU A 62 -18.23 -7.91 0.62
C LEU A 62 -18.86 -8.95 1.56
N LEU A 63 -18.05 -9.65 2.34
CA LEU A 63 -18.54 -10.57 3.37
C LEU A 63 -19.32 -9.82 4.46
N LEU A 64 -18.83 -8.65 4.90
CA LEU A 64 -19.52 -7.81 5.86
C LEU A 64 -20.88 -7.33 5.33
N LYS A 65 -20.94 -6.84 4.08
CA LYS A 65 -22.19 -6.43 3.42
C LYS A 65 -23.18 -7.59 3.33
N LYS A 66 -22.71 -8.80 3.01
CA LYS A 66 -23.55 -9.99 2.89
C LYS A 66 -24.09 -10.48 4.24
N ASN A 67 -23.23 -10.55 5.25
CA ASN A 67 -23.55 -11.19 6.54
C ASN A 67 -24.17 -10.21 7.55
N ASN A 68 -23.79 -8.93 7.49
CA ASN A 68 -24.26 -7.89 8.40
C ASN A 68 -24.28 -6.50 7.72
N PRO A 69 -25.32 -6.21 6.92
CA PRO A 69 -25.43 -4.95 6.18
C PRO A 69 -25.39 -3.70 7.06
N GLU A 70 -25.97 -3.76 8.27
CA GLU A 70 -25.95 -2.62 9.21
C GLU A 70 -24.53 -2.28 9.65
N SER A 71 -23.71 -3.30 9.92
CA SER A 71 -22.31 -3.12 10.27
C SER A 71 -21.50 -2.57 9.10
N PHE A 72 -21.82 -2.97 7.86
CA PHE A 72 -21.21 -2.39 6.67
C PHE A 72 -21.53 -0.89 6.53
N ILE A 73 -22.79 -0.47 6.74
CA ILE A 73 -23.16 0.95 6.72
C ILE A 73 -22.42 1.71 7.81
N LYS A 74 -22.35 1.16 9.03
CA LYS A 74 -21.60 1.78 10.13
C LYS A 74 -20.12 1.93 9.78
N GLU A 75 -19.54 0.92 9.15
CA GLU A 75 -18.16 0.94 8.71
C GLU A 75 -17.88 2.06 7.70
N SER A 76 -18.82 2.34 6.78
CA SER A 76 -18.69 3.48 5.85
C SER A 76 -18.50 4.82 6.59
N ALA A 77 -19.24 5.04 7.67
CA ALA A 77 -19.12 6.24 8.49
C ALA A 77 -17.83 6.23 9.34
N ASN A 78 -17.48 5.08 9.92
CA ASN A 78 -16.27 4.91 10.74
C ASN A 78 -15.00 5.22 9.93
N VAL A 79 -14.90 4.71 8.71
CA VAL A 79 -13.74 4.93 7.83
C VAL A 79 -13.56 6.41 7.54
N LEU A 80 -14.65 7.13 7.22
CA LEU A 80 -14.58 8.59 7.00
C LEU A 80 -14.13 9.36 8.24
N GLN A 81 -14.63 9.01 9.42
CA GLN A 81 -14.20 9.63 10.67
C GLN A 81 -12.73 9.32 10.99
N ASN A 82 -12.30 8.08 10.75
CA ASN A 82 -10.92 7.66 10.98
C ASN A 82 -9.95 8.43 10.08
N ILE A 83 -10.26 8.57 8.79
CA ILE A 83 -9.48 9.37 7.84
C ILE A 83 -9.31 10.80 8.37
N ARG A 84 -10.42 11.49 8.69
CA ARG A 84 -10.39 12.86 9.22
C ARG A 84 -9.53 12.98 10.47
N ARG A 85 -9.61 12.00 11.38
CA ARG A 85 -8.81 11.96 12.61
C ARG A 85 -7.32 11.82 12.32
N ILE A 86 -6.93 10.89 11.45
CA ILE A 86 -5.52 10.67 11.09
C ILE A 86 -4.96 11.90 10.38
N GLU A 87 -5.68 12.45 9.40
CA GLU A 87 -5.28 13.68 8.69
C GLU A 87 -5.11 14.87 9.65
N SER A 88 -6.04 15.03 10.59
CA SER A 88 -5.95 16.07 11.62
C SER A 88 -4.70 15.89 12.49
N ASN A 89 -4.44 14.66 12.96
CA ASN A 89 -3.26 14.37 13.78
C ASN A 89 -1.94 14.64 13.04
N ILE A 90 -1.85 14.25 11.76
CA ILE A 90 -0.69 14.53 10.90
C ILE A 90 -0.52 16.05 10.72
N ARG A 91 -1.58 16.77 10.35
CA ARG A 91 -1.56 18.22 10.11
C ARG A 91 -1.17 19.01 11.35
N SER A 92 -1.67 18.60 12.51
CA SER A 92 -1.34 19.19 13.81
C SER A 92 0.02 18.74 14.36
N LYS A 93 0.80 17.96 13.59
CA LYS A 93 2.12 17.43 13.99
C LYS A 93 2.12 16.81 15.38
N LYS A 94 1.08 16.01 15.69
CA LYS A 94 0.96 15.34 17.00
C LYS A 94 1.92 14.17 17.19
N TYR A 95 2.60 13.75 16.12
CA TYR A 95 3.58 12.66 16.14
C TYR A 95 4.85 13.09 16.88
N LYS A 96 5.48 12.14 17.56
CA LYS A 96 6.70 12.34 18.36
C LYS A 96 7.97 11.88 17.63
N SER A 97 7.82 11.09 16.58
CA SER A 97 8.93 10.57 15.76
C SER A 97 8.53 10.44 14.30
N ASP A 98 9.53 10.35 13.42
CA ASP A 98 9.32 10.11 11.99
C ASP A 98 8.72 8.71 11.73
N GLU A 99 9.05 7.73 12.57
CA GLU A 99 8.45 6.39 12.53
C GLU A 99 6.94 6.45 12.82
N GLU A 100 6.51 7.26 13.79
CA GLU A 100 5.10 7.45 14.11
C GLU A 100 4.37 8.15 12.96
N LEU A 101 5.00 9.15 12.34
CA LEU A 101 4.47 9.81 11.13
C LEU A 101 4.33 8.83 9.96
N GLN A 102 5.32 7.97 9.74
CA GLN A 102 5.28 6.95 8.69
C GLN A 102 4.14 5.95 8.94
N SER A 103 3.99 5.49 10.18
CA SER A 103 2.88 4.62 10.58
C SER A 103 1.52 5.27 10.36
N TRP A 104 1.35 6.55 10.71
CA TRP A 104 0.11 7.29 10.47
C TRP A 104 -0.18 7.44 8.98
N THR A 105 0.85 7.72 8.18
CA THR A 105 0.73 7.82 6.72
C THR A 105 0.30 6.49 6.11
N GLN A 106 0.89 5.37 6.54
CA GLN A 106 0.49 4.04 6.10
C GLN A 106 -0.96 3.71 6.49
N ASN A 107 -1.36 4.04 7.71
CA ASN A 107 -2.74 3.87 8.17
C ASN A 107 -3.73 4.72 7.36
N LEU A 108 -3.35 5.95 7.01
CA LEU A 108 -4.14 6.82 6.14
C LEU A 108 -4.30 6.21 4.75
N THR A 109 -3.22 5.68 4.15
CA THR A 109 -3.29 4.98 2.87
C THR A 109 -4.26 3.79 2.93
N ARG A 110 -4.15 2.94 3.96
CA ARG A 110 -5.06 1.78 4.15
C ARG A 110 -6.51 2.21 4.33
N ALA A 111 -6.77 3.30 5.05
CA ALA A 111 -8.11 3.82 5.26
C ALA A 111 -8.72 4.42 3.98
N ASN A 112 -7.91 5.09 3.16
CA ASN A 112 -8.34 5.63 1.87
C ASN A 112 -8.67 4.53 0.86
N ILE A 113 -7.86 3.46 0.78
CA ILE A 113 -8.19 2.27 -0.03
C ILE A 113 -9.52 1.67 0.45
N ARG A 114 -9.74 1.57 1.76
CA ARG A 114 -10.99 1.04 2.31
C ARG A 114 -12.19 1.90 1.91
N LYS A 115 -12.06 3.22 1.94
CA LYS A 115 -13.08 4.17 1.49
C LYS A 115 -13.40 4.00 0.00
N GLU A 116 -12.38 3.86 -0.84
CA GLU A 116 -12.51 3.61 -2.28
C GLU A 116 -13.38 2.37 -2.53
N ILE A 117 -13.03 1.24 -1.90
CA ILE A 117 -13.77 -0.01 -2.00
C ILE A 117 -15.22 0.13 -1.52
N ILE A 118 -15.45 0.76 -0.37
CA ILE A 118 -16.81 0.98 0.15
C ILE A 118 -17.63 1.79 -0.85
N THR A 119 -17.02 2.81 -1.47
CA THR A 119 -17.69 3.65 -2.47
C THR A 119 -18.09 2.81 -3.67
N GLU A 120 -17.17 2.02 -4.22
CA GLU A 120 -17.43 1.11 -5.34
C GLU A 120 -18.57 0.14 -5.03
N ILE A 121 -18.53 -0.53 -3.87
CA ILE A 121 -19.55 -1.50 -3.44
C ILE A 121 -20.95 -0.89 -3.28
N ILE A 122 -21.05 0.42 -3.01
CA ILE A 122 -22.31 1.15 -2.87
C ILE A 122 -22.83 1.64 -4.24
N THR A 123 -21.93 1.97 -5.16
CA THR A 123 -22.28 2.49 -6.50
C THR A 123 -22.55 1.41 -7.55
N GLU A 124 -22.06 0.19 -7.34
CA GLU A 124 -22.43 -1.02 -8.10
C GLU A 124 -23.84 -1.51 -7.78
#